data_AF-A0A915CP55-F1
#
_entry.id   AF-A0A915CP55-F1
#
_cell.length_a   1.000
_cell.length_b   1.000
_cell.length_c   1.000
_cell.angle_alpha   90.00
_cell.angle_beta   90.00
_cell.angle_gamma   90.00
#
_symmetry.space_group_name_H-M   'P 1'
#
loop_
_entity.id
_entity.type
_entity.pdbx_description
1 polymer ?
#
loop_
_entity_poly.entity_id
_entity_poly.type
_entity_poly.pdbx_seq_one_letter_code
_entity_poly.pdbx_strand_id
1 'polypeptide(L)'
;MEMLDTILHRKIRLIDFEKFTTSDGKRLVMFGNGQAMLDSSIFYMDLRCGYEIALNRLPRSIGPLIFVFTGSGNVSQGAQDLFKHLPHEFIDVATLPQVAKRGQLNKVYGCVVSRADHMIRKEGGVFNMHEFDEHPDRYVSTFASEVC
;
A
#
# COMPACT_ATOMS: atom_id res chain seq x y z
N MET A 1 6.53 14.59 -13.29
CA MET A 1 6.50 13.11 -13.28
C MET A 1 5.08 12.75 -12.91
N GLU A 2 4.29 12.23 -13.85
CA GLU A 2 2.84 12.11 -13.70
C GLU A 2 2.38 11.47 -12.37
N MET A 3 3.07 10.44 -11.90
CA MET A 3 2.80 9.80 -10.61
C MET A 3 2.97 10.74 -9.41
N LEU A 4 4.12 11.40 -9.28
CA LEU A 4 4.37 12.32 -8.16
C LEU A 4 3.42 13.52 -8.20
N ASP A 5 3.15 14.04 -9.41
CA ASP A 5 2.22 15.15 -9.61
C ASP A 5 0.81 14.75 -9.16
N THR A 6 0.40 13.51 -9.47
CA THR A 6 -0.90 12.95 -9.06
C THR A 6 -1.00 12.76 -7.55
N ILE A 7 0.06 12.21 -6.93
CA ILE A 7 0.15 12.00 -5.48
C ILE A 7 -0.01 13.32 -4.72
N LEU A 8 0.67 14.37 -5.17
CA LEU A 8 0.55 15.71 -4.60
C LEU A 8 -0.86 16.28 -4.80
N HIS A 9 -1.40 16.20 -6.02
CA HIS A 9 -2.71 16.76 -6.34
C HIS A 9 -3.86 16.09 -5.57
N ARG A 10 -3.81 14.75 -5.45
CA ARG A 10 -4.83 13.95 -4.76
C ARG A 10 -4.61 13.84 -3.25
N LYS A 11 -3.58 14.52 -2.72
CA LYS A 11 -3.21 14.52 -1.28
C LYS A 11 -2.96 13.11 -0.74
N ILE A 12 -2.37 12.25 -1.56
CA ILE A 12 -1.97 10.89 -1.18
C ILE A 12 -0.75 11.00 -0.29
N ARG A 13 -0.74 10.26 0.82
CA ARG A 13 0.42 10.18 1.71
C ARG A 13 1.25 8.96 1.34
N LEU A 14 2.51 9.19 0.99
CA LEU A 14 3.50 8.13 0.86
C LEU A 14 4.19 7.90 2.20
N ILE A 15 4.29 6.64 2.60
CA ILE A 15 5.00 6.23 3.81
C ILE A 15 6.16 5.34 3.36
N ASP A 16 7.38 5.80 3.57
CA ASP A 16 8.60 5.03 3.34
C ASP A 16 9.03 4.36 4.65
N PHE A 17 8.79 3.05 4.76
CA PHE A 17 9.15 2.27 5.94
C PHE A 17 10.66 2.19 6.19
N GLU A 18 11.51 2.45 5.19
CA GLU A 18 12.97 2.45 5.40
C GLU A 18 13.45 3.58 6.31
N LYS A 19 12.63 4.63 6.47
CA LYS A 19 12.93 5.81 7.29
C LYS A 19 12.40 5.71 8.72
N PHE A 20 11.74 4.62 9.08
CA PHE A 20 11.26 4.43 10.44
C PHE A 20 12.43 4.00 11.31
N THR A 21 13.06 4.95 11.98
CA THR A 21 14.20 4.72 12.86
C THR A 21 13.96 5.27 14.27
N THR A 22 14.56 4.63 15.26
CA THR A 22 14.67 5.14 16.63
C THR A 22 15.59 6.36 16.69
N SER A 23 15.65 7.03 17.85
CA SER A 23 16.55 8.16 18.08
C SER A 23 18.04 7.80 17.97
N ASP A 24 18.41 6.53 18.18
CA ASP A 24 19.76 5.99 17.95
C ASP A 24 19.98 5.50 16.51
N GLY A 25 19.06 5.77 15.58
CA GLY A 25 19.20 5.48 14.15
C GLY A 25 18.95 4.01 13.78
N LYS A 26 18.51 3.16 14.72
CA LYS A 26 18.14 1.78 14.41
C LYS A 26 16.79 1.75 13.72
N ARG A 27 16.67 0.92 12.68
CA ARG A 27 15.38 0.72 12.01
C ARG A 27 14.40 0.05 12.97
N LEU A 28 13.23 0.67 13.08
CA LEU A 28 12.08 0.19 13.84
C LEU A 28 11.38 -0.98 13.14
N VAL A 29 11.52 -1.05 11.81
CA VAL A 29 11.00 -2.13 10.97
C VAL A 29 12.18 -2.77 10.25
N MET A 30 12.41 -4.04 10.54
CA MET A 30 13.45 -4.86 9.90
C MET A 30 12.78 -6.06 9.24
N PHE A 31 13.20 -6.38 8.01
CA PHE A 31 12.67 -7.54 7.27
C PHE A 31 13.72 -8.65 7.29
N GLY A 32 13.42 -9.75 7.98
CA GLY A 32 14.30 -10.94 8.09
C GLY A 32 13.50 -12.21 7.78
N ASN A 33 14.04 -13.10 6.94
CA ASN A 33 13.39 -14.37 6.55
C ASN A 33 11.92 -14.24 6.09
N GLY A 34 11.54 -13.11 5.46
CA GLY A 34 10.19 -12.89 4.97
C GLY A 34 9.16 -12.43 6.01
N GLN A 35 9.56 -12.18 7.26
CA GLN A 35 8.71 -11.58 8.29
C GLN A 35 9.23 -10.20 8.70
N ALA A 36 8.30 -9.28 8.96
CA ALA A 36 8.62 -8.03 9.64
C ALA A 36 8.87 -8.32 11.12
N MET A 37 10.09 -8.03 11.59
CA MET A 37 10.36 -7.94 13.03
C MET A 37 10.09 -6.53 13.49
N LEU A 38 9.17 -6.39 14.44
CA LEU A 38 8.81 -5.14 15.06
C LEU A 38 9.40 -4.99 16.46
N ASP A 39 9.74 -3.75 16.79
CA ASP A 39 9.83 -3.35 18.18
C ASP A 39 8.47 -3.49 18.88
N SER A 40 8.46 -3.96 20.13
CA SER A 40 7.23 -4.21 20.89
C SER A 40 6.37 -2.96 21.05
N SER A 41 6.96 -1.76 21.06
CA SER A 41 6.21 -0.50 21.15
C SER A 41 5.31 -0.24 19.93
N ILE A 42 5.76 -0.64 18.73
CA ILE A 42 5.00 -0.51 17.49
C ILE A 42 3.80 -1.44 17.52
N PHE A 43 3.99 -2.68 18.01
CA PHE A 43 2.91 -3.64 18.16
C PHE A 43 1.78 -3.12 19.08
N TYR A 44 2.15 -2.52 20.22
CA TYR A 44 1.16 -1.91 21.12
C TYR A 44 0.45 -0.70 20.50
N MET A 45 1.16 0.10 19.71
CA MET A 45 0.57 1.24 19.01
C MET A 45 -0.44 0.75 17.96
N ASP A 46 -0.08 -0.27 17.19
CA ASP A 46 -0.92 -0.85 16.14
C ASP A 46 -2.21 -1.43 16.73
N LEU A 47 -2.11 -2.14 17.86
CA LEU A 47 -3.29 -2.66 18.58
C LEU A 47 -4.21 -1.54 19.07
N ARG A 48 -3.67 -0.44 19.61
CA ARG A 48 -4.47 0.72 20.03
C ARG A 48 -5.13 1.41 18.84
N CYS A 49 -4.38 1.63 17.76
CA CYS A 49 -4.91 2.22 16.53
C CYS A 49 -6.03 1.34 15.95
N GLY A 50 -5.82 0.03 15.86
CA GLY A 50 -6.82 -0.92 15.39
C GLY A 50 -8.11 -0.90 16.23
N TYR A 51 -7.98 -0.80 17.56
CA TYR A 51 -9.14 -0.69 18.45
C TYR A 51 -9.96 0.60 18.20
N GLU A 52 -9.29 1.74 18.07
CA GLU A 52 -9.96 3.03 17.79
C GLU A 52 -10.65 3.03 16.42
N ILE A 53 -10.02 2.42 15.40
CA ILE A 53 -10.61 2.24 14.07
C ILE A 53 -11.87 1.38 14.18
N ALA A 54 -11.79 0.22 14.82
CA ALA A 54 -12.93 -0.70 14.98
C ALA A 54 -14.14 -0.03 15.67
N LEU A 55 -13.88 0.93 16.57
CA LEU A 55 -14.91 1.71 17.27
C LEU A 55 -15.45 2.91 16.48
N ASN A 56 -15.11 3.07 15.19
CA ASN A 56 -15.48 4.23 14.36
C ASN A 56 -15.03 5.58 14.95
N ARG A 57 -13.88 5.63 15.62
CA ARG A 57 -13.37 6.85 16.26
C ARG A 57 -12.50 7.70 15.35
N LEU A 58 -12.26 7.28 14.10
CA LEU A 58 -11.60 8.11 13.10
C LEU A 58 -12.49 9.31 12.69
N PRO A 59 -11.91 10.50 12.51
CA PRO A 59 -12.64 11.65 11.95
C PRO A 59 -13.26 11.32 10.59
N ARG A 60 -14.56 11.57 10.42
CA ARG A 60 -15.29 11.29 9.16
C ARG A 60 -14.72 12.04 7.96
N SER A 61 -14.03 13.16 8.18
CA SER A 61 -13.36 13.94 7.13
C SER A 61 -12.20 13.21 6.45
N ILE A 62 -11.68 12.13 7.06
CA ILE A 62 -10.60 11.32 6.47
C ILE A 62 -11.15 10.35 5.41
N GLY A 63 -12.43 9.98 5.50
CA GLY A 63 -13.02 8.95 4.64
C GLY A 63 -12.38 7.56 4.84
N PRO A 64 -12.68 6.61 3.93
CA PRO A 64 -12.11 5.27 3.96
C PRO A 64 -10.59 5.32 3.77
N LEU A 65 -9.86 4.60 4.63
CA LEU A 65 -8.40 4.52 4.56
C LEU A 65 -7.98 3.31 3.71
N ILE A 66 -7.22 3.57 2.66
CA ILE A 66 -6.67 2.55 1.76
C ILE A 66 -5.15 2.58 1.83
N PHE A 67 -4.56 1.41 2.01
CA PHE A 67 -3.12 1.14 2.01
C PHE A 67 -2.79 0.39 0.71
N VAL A 68 -1.91 0.98 -0.09
CA VAL A 68 -1.43 0.35 -1.33
C VAL A 68 -0.04 -0.20 -1.08
N PHE A 69 0.13 -1.51 -1.23
CA PHE A 69 1.40 -2.22 -1.12
C PHE A 69 1.94 -2.48 -2.51
N THR A 70 2.97 -1.73 -2.92
CA THR A 70 3.56 -1.86 -4.24
C THR A 70 4.64 -2.95 -4.26
N GLY A 71 4.50 -3.92 -5.16
CA GLY A 71 5.44 -5.02 -5.32
C GLY A 71 5.16 -6.22 -4.41
N SER A 72 5.89 -7.31 -4.64
CA SER A 72 5.69 -8.61 -4.00
C SER A 72 6.88 -9.10 -3.17
N GLY A 73 7.92 -8.27 -3.00
CA GLY A 73 9.13 -8.62 -2.25
C GLY A 73 8.95 -8.58 -0.73
N ASN A 74 10.02 -8.92 0.01
CA ASN A 74 10.04 -9.05 1.47
C ASN A 74 9.54 -7.79 2.21
N VAL A 75 9.82 -6.60 1.70
CA VAL A 75 9.36 -5.33 2.28
C VAL A 75 7.83 -5.23 2.22
N SER A 76 7.25 -5.54 1.05
CA SER A 76 5.80 -5.53 0.86
C SER A 76 5.12 -6.57 1.74
N GLN A 77 5.67 -7.79 1.79
CA GLN A 77 5.13 -8.87 2.64
C GLN A 77 5.17 -8.50 4.13
N GLY A 78 6.30 -7.99 4.61
CA GLY A 78 6.39 -7.59 6.01
C GLY A 78 5.46 -6.42 6.33
N ALA A 79 5.30 -5.43 5.44
CA ALA A 79 4.32 -4.34 5.63
C ALA A 79 2.87 -4.86 5.67
N GLN A 80 2.54 -5.87 4.86
CA GLN A 80 1.24 -6.55 4.90
C GLN A 80 1.05 -7.32 6.21
N ASP A 81 2.10 -7.95 6.75
CA ASP A 81 2.03 -8.63 8.05
C ASP A 81 1.72 -7.66 9.19
N LEU A 82 2.26 -6.43 9.13
CA LEU A 82 1.89 -5.38 10.07
C LEU A 82 0.41 -5.02 9.91
N PHE A 83 0.03 -4.69 8.69
CA PHE A 83 -1.33 -4.28 8.35
C PHE A 83 -2.40 -5.28 8.80
N LYS A 84 -2.09 -6.59 8.82
CA LYS A 84 -3.02 -7.63 9.27
C LYS A 84 -3.43 -7.51 10.75
N HIS A 85 -2.72 -6.75 11.58
CA HIS A 85 -3.11 -6.49 12.97
C HIS A 85 -4.22 -5.44 13.11
N LEU A 86 -4.48 -4.65 12.06
CA LEU A 86 -5.60 -3.71 12.00
C LEU A 86 -6.91 -4.43 11.62
N PRO A 87 -8.08 -3.90 11.98
CA PRO A 87 -9.34 -4.34 11.37
C PRO A 87 -9.28 -4.04 9.88
N HIS A 88 -9.19 -5.06 9.03
CA HIS A 88 -8.83 -4.85 7.63
C HIS A 88 -9.64 -5.70 6.64
N GLU A 89 -9.58 -5.29 5.38
CA GLU A 89 -10.07 -6.03 4.22
C GLU A 89 -9.09 -5.84 3.05
N PHE A 90 -8.64 -6.94 2.44
CA PHE A 90 -7.87 -6.86 1.20
C PHE A 90 -8.80 -6.76 -0.01
N ILE A 91 -8.50 -5.83 -0.91
CA ILE A 91 -9.25 -5.54 -2.13
C ILE A 91 -8.32 -5.54 -3.34
N ASP A 92 -8.89 -5.79 -4.52
CA ASP A 92 -8.17 -5.65 -5.79
C ASP A 92 -8.10 -4.19 -6.26
N VAL A 93 -7.27 -3.95 -7.27
CA VAL A 93 -7.11 -2.61 -7.89
C VAL A 93 -8.42 -2.10 -8.47
N ALA A 94 -9.21 -3.00 -9.08
CA ALA A 94 -10.48 -2.65 -9.70
C ALA A 94 -11.52 -2.12 -8.69
N THR A 95 -11.45 -2.54 -7.43
CA THR A 95 -12.39 -2.14 -6.38
C THR A 95 -11.96 -0.85 -5.67
N LEU A 96 -10.72 -0.37 -5.85
CA LEU A 96 -10.21 0.86 -5.22
C LEU A 96 -11.15 2.06 -5.38
N PRO A 97 -11.67 2.41 -6.58
CA PRO A 97 -12.51 3.60 -6.74
C PRO A 97 -13.84 3.50 -6.00
N GLN A 98 -14.36 2.28 -5.82
CA GLN A 98 -15.59 2.04 -5.07
C GLN A 98 -15.35 2.20 -3.58
N VAL A 99 -14.26 1.61 -3.05
CA VAL A 99 -13.89 1.72 -1.65
C VAL A 99 -13.57 3.16 -1.26
N ALA A 100 -12.86 3.91 -2.11
CA ALA A 100 -12.54 5.31 -1.83
C ALA A 100 -13.79 6.17 -1.60
N LYS A 101 -14.92 5.82 -2.24
CA LYS A 101 -16.20 6.56 -2.12
C LYS A 101 -17.13 6.02 -1.04
N ARG A 102 -17.16 4.70 -0.82
CA ARG A 102 -18.20 4.01 -0.05
C ARG A 102 -17.68 3.01 0.98
N GLY A 103 -16.37 2.95 1.17
CA GLY A 103 -15.74 2.09 2.15
C GLY A 103 -16.25 2.36 3.57
N GLN A 104 -16.19 1.33 4.40
CA GLN A 104 -16.54 1.44 5.81
C GLN A 104 -15.40 2.14 6.57
N LEU A 105 -15.75 2.90 7.60
CA LEU A 105 -14.77 3.67 8.39
C LEU A 105 -14.26 2.91 9.61
N ASN A 106 -14.83 1.73 9.89
CA ASN A 106 -14.44 0.88 11.01
C ASN A 106 -13.35 -0.15 10.65
N LYS A 107 -12.81 -0.05 9.44
CA LYS A 107 -11.72 -0.89 8.96
C LYS A 107 -10.84 -0.12 7.99
N VAL A 108 -9.67 -0.66 7.72
CA VAL A 108 -8.74 -0.18 6.70
C VAL A 108 -8.70 -1.16 5.53
N TYR A 109 -8.41 -0.66 4.34
CA TYR A 109 -8.39 -1.46 3.12
C TYR A 109 -6.96 -1.64 2.63
N GLY A 110 -6.58 -2.86 2.28
CA GLY A 110 -5.26 -3.18 1.74
C GLY A 110 -5.37 -3.55 0.27
N CYS A 111 -4.51 -2.99 -0.58
CA CYS A 111 -4.45 -3.37 -1.99
C CYS A 111 -3.00 -3.66 -2.37
N VAL A 112 -2.73 -4.88 -2.83
CA VAL A 112 -1.38 -5.26 -3.30
C VAL A 112 -1.34 -5.02 -4.79
N VAL A 113 -0.38 -4.21 -5.23
CA VAL A 113 -0.23 -3.80 -6.63
C VAL A 113 1.10 -4.31 -7.15
N SER A 114 1.04 -5.36 -7.97
CA SER A 114 2.17 -5.92 -8.70
C SER A 114 2.38 -5.18 -10.02
N ARG A 115 3.48 -5.48 -10.71
CA ARG A 115 3.72 -4.96 -12.08
C ARG A 115 2.61 -5.36 -13.05
N ALA A 116 2.07 -6.57 -12.92
CA ALA A 116 1.01 -7.04 -13.82
C ALA A 116 -0.28 -6.22 -13.71
N ASP A 117 -0.51 -5.56 -12.57
CA ASP A 117 -1.73 -4.80 -12.33
C ASP A 117 -1.73 -3.40 -12.97
N HIS A 118 -0.54 -2.86 -13.26
CA HIS A 118 -0.41 -1.47 -13.71
C HIS A 118 0.53 -1.28 -14.90
N MET A 119 1.15 -2.34 -15.42
CA MET A 119 1.96 -2.28 -16.63
C MET A 119 1.19 -2.86 -17.79
N ILE A 120 0.82 -2.00 -18.74
CA ILE A 120 0.02 -2.39 -19.90
C ILE A 120 0.88 -2.25 -21.15
N ARG A 121 0.79 -3.24 -22.05
CA ARG A 121 1.39 -3.14 -23.39
C ARG A 121 0.73 -2.01 -24.17
N LYS A 122 1.53 -1.15 -24.80
CA LYS A 122 1.03 -0.06 -25.65
C LYS A 122 0.18 -0.55 -26.83
N GLU A 123 0.49 -1.73 -27.34
CA GLU A 123 -0.21 -2.37 -28.47
C GLU A 123 -1.39 -3.27 -28.02
N GLY A 124 -1.67 -3.34 -26.71
CA GLY A 124 -2.63 -4.27 -26.14
C GLY A 124 -2.05 -5.67 -25.90
N GLY A 125 -2.85 -6.50 -25.24
CA GLY A 125 -2.44 -7.85 -24.81
C GLY A 125 -2.12 -7.94 -23.31
N VAL A 126 -1.87 -9.17 -22.85
CA VAL A 126 -1.61 -9.47 -21.44
C VAL A 126 -0.18 -9.07 -21.06
N PHE A 127 0.01 -8.61 -19.82
CA PHE A 127 1.33 -8.35 -19.27
C PHE A 127 2.21 -9.61 -19.32
N ASN A 128 3.42 -9.48 -19.86
CA ASN A 128 4.44 -10.54 -19.87
C ASN A 128 5.70 -10.04 -19.16
N MET A 129 6.09 -10.71 -18.09
CA MET A 129 7.23 -10.29 -17.27
C MET A 129 8.56 -10.38 -18.01
N HIS A 130 8.80 -11.47 -18.76
CA HIS A 130 10.05 -11.65 -19.50
C HIS A 130 10.24 -10.59 -20.58
N GLU A 131 9.18 -10.31 -21.35
CA GLU A 131 9.25 -9.27 -22.37
C GLU A 131 9.35 -7.88 -21.77
N PHE A 132 8.68 -7.62 -20.64
CA PHE A 132 8.83 -6.35 -19.94
C PHE A 132 10.29 -6.11 -19.49
N ASP A 133 10.98 -7.16 -19.02
CA ASP A 133 12.37 -7.07 -18.60
C ASP A 133 13.31 -6.79 -19.79
N GLU A 134 13.05 -7.36 -20.98
CA GLU A 134 13.84 -7.13 -22.19
C GLU A 134 13.48 -5.84 -22.96
N HIS A 135 12.20 -5.45 -22.94
CA HIS A 135 11.61 -4.36 -23.72
C HIS A 135 10.62 -3.51 -22.89
N PRO A 136 11.09 -2.84 -21.82
CA PRO A 136 10.21 -2.05 -20.94
C PRO A 136 9.56 -0.86 -21.67
N ASP A 137 10.16 -0.38 -22.75
CA ASP A 137 9.66 0.71 -23.59
C ASP A 137 8.34 0.37 -24.32
N ARG A 138 8.00 -0.91 -24.47
CA ARG A 138 6.72 -1.36 -25.04
C ARG A 138 5.55 -1.25 -24.08
N TYR A 139 5.83 -0.95 -22.81
CA TYR A 139 4.82 -0.87 -21.76
C TYR A 139 4.62 0.58 -21.30
N VAL A 140 3.44 0.84 -20.76
CA VAL A 140 3.09 2.09 -20.10
C VAL A 140 2.50 1.79 -18.73
N SER A 141 2.84 2.62 -17.74
CA SER A 141 2.31 2.50 -16.38
C SER A 141 0.98 3.23 -16.27
N THR A 142 -0.05 2.53 -15.80
CA THR A 142 -1.36 3.11 -15.45
C THR A 142 -1.50 3.36 -13.95
N PHE A 143 -0.42 3.22 -13.18
CA PHE A 143 -0.45 3.37 -11.72
C PHE A 143 -0.99 4.73 -11.29
N ALA A 144 -0.60 5.81 -11.97
CA ALA A 144 -1.05 7.16 -11.63
C ALA A 144 -2.56 7.36 -11.88
N SER A 145 -3.13 6.74 -12.92
CA SER A 145 -4.54 6.95 -13.26
C SER A 145 -5.47 6.01 -12.50
N GLU A 146 -5.07 4.74 -12.32
CA GLU A 146 -5.93 3.68 -11.80
C GLU A 146 -5.71 3.34 -10.31
N VAL A 147 -4.52 3.63 -9.76
CA VAL A 147 -4.17 3.27 -8.37
C VAL A 147 -4.10 4.48 -7.44
N CYS A 148 -3.49 5.57 -7.91
CA CYS A 148 -3.51 6.87 -7.23
C CYS A 148 -4.89 7.53 -7.38
#